data_AF-A0A1F4R4A6-F1
#
_entry.id   AF-A0A1F4R4A6-F1
#
_cell.length_a   1.000
_cell.length_b   1.000
_cell.length_c   1.000
_cell.angle_alpha   90.00
_cell.angle_beta   90.00
_cell.angle_gamma   90.00
#
_symmetry.space_group_name_H-M   'P 1'
#
loop_
_entity.id
_entity.type
_entity.pdbx_description
1 polymer ?
#
loop_
_entity_poly.entity_id
_entity_poly.type
_entity_poly.pdbx_seq_one_letter_code
_entity_poly.pdbx_strand_id
1 'polypeptide(L)'
;MEISYDKQADALSIWFNGVASDKTVDVTNDILIDIDDSGRLAGVKVLHASEKANLPDLLTLTLKLFPEAKEFSVQIPNLIDV
;
A
#
# COMPACT_ATOMS: atom_id res chain seq x y z
N MET A 1 -1.09 -7.99 -8.29
CA MET A 1 -0.93 -7.07 -7.16
C MET A 1 -0.43 -7.90 -6.01
N GLU A 2 0.54 -7.40 -5.27
CA GLU A 2 1.14 -8.05 -4.11
C GLU A 2 0.90 -7.18 -2.89
N ILE A 3 0.50 -7.80 -1.78
CA ILE A 3 0.35 -7.11 -0.49
C ILE A 3 1.23 -7.84 0.51
N SER A 4 2.09 -7.10 1.18
CA SER A 4 3.04 -7.65 2.14
C SER A 4 3.13 -6.76 3.37
N TYR A 5 3.32 -7.39 4.52
CA TYR A 5 3.62 -6.71 5.77
C TYR A 5 5.02 -7.11 6.21
N ASP A 6 5.91 -6.13 6.37
CA ASP A 6 7.22 -6.30 6.96
C ASP A 6 7.13 -5.96 8.44
N LYS A 7 7.20 -6.98 9.29
CA LYS A 7 7.12 -6.85 10.75
C LYS A 7 8.34 -6.16 11.36
N GLN A 8 9.51 -6.24 10.73
CA GLN A 8 10.71 -5.57 11.24
C GLN A 8 10.67 -4.07 10.96
N ALA A 9 10.13 -3.69 9.79
CA ALA A 9 9.96 -2.29 9.40
C ALA A 9 8.64 -1.67 9.91
N ASP A 10 7.73 -2.48 10.45
CA ASP A 10 6.33 -2.12 10.74
C ASP A 10 5.66 -1.41 9.55
N ALA A 11 5.74 -2.03 8.37
CA ALA A 11 5.33 -1.42 7.12
C ALA A 11 4.42 -2.34 6.30
N LEU A 12 3.26 -1.83 5.90
CA LEU A 12 2.36 -2.47 4.94
C LEU A 12 2.64 -1.92 3.55
N SER A 13 2.95 -2.81 2.60
CA SER A 13 3.20 -2.45 1.21
C SER A 13 2.16 -3.08 0.29
N ILE A 14 1.67 -2.31 -0.68
CA ILE A 14 0.81 -2.76 -1.77
C ILE A 14 1.49 -2.41 -3.08
N TRP A 15 1.80 -3.42 -3.89
CA TRP A 15 2.48 -3.27 -5.18
C TRP A 15 1.59 -3.73 -6.34
N PHE A 16 1.54 -2.94 -7.40
CA PHE A 16 0.80 -3.30 -8.61
C PHE A 16 1.73 -4.10 -9.55
N ASN A 17 1.45 -5.40 -9.73
CA ASN A 17 2.32 -6.30 -10.51
C ASN A 17 2.59 -5.77 -11.91
N GLY A 18 3.85 -5.91 -12.34
CA GLY A 18 4.29 -5.53 -13.68
C GLY A 18 4.58 -4.04 -13.84
N VAL A 19 4.55 -3.26 -12.76
CA VAL A 19 4.93 -1.85 -12.74
C VAL A 19 6.19 -1.69 -11.89
N ALA A 20 7.28 -1.23 -12.51
CA ALA A 20 8.49 -0.85 -11.80
C ALA A 20 8.32 0.54 -11.20
N SER A 21 8.84 0.77 -9.99
CA SER A 21 8.94 2.12 -9.45
C SER A 21 10.16 2.85 -10.02
N ASP A 22 9.97 4.12 -10.35
CA ASP A 22 11.05 5.06 -10.71
C ASP A 22 11.33 6.01 -9.53
N LYS A 23 10.27 6.44 -8.85
CA LYS A 23 10.37 7.40 -7.75
C LYS A 23 9.42 7.07 -6.60
N THR A 24 9.90 7.26 -5.37
CA THR A 24 9.08 7.27 -4.17
C THR A 24 8.76 8.71 -3.77
N VAL A 25 7.51 8.97 -3.38
CA VAL A 25 7.02 10.27 -2.91
C VAL A 25 6.40 10.12 -1.53
N ASP A 26 6.87 10.94 -0.59
CA ASP A 26 6.26 11.08 0.72
C ASP A 26 4.98 11.91 0.59
N VAL A 27 3.83 11.26 0.77
CA VAL A 27 2.52 11.94 0.77
C VAL A 27 2.26 12.52 2.15
N THR A 28 2.61 11.76 3.19
CA THR A 28 2.59 12.18 4.59
C THR A 28 3.78 11.52 5.29
N ASN A 29 3.99 11.83 6.59
CA ASN A 29 5.04 11.19 7.38
C ASN A 29 4.93 9.65 7.46
N ASP A 30 3.75 9.10 7.18
CA ASP A 30 3.48 7.67 7.34
C ASP A 30 3.00 6.98 6.05
N ILE A 31 2.89 7.73 4.95
CA ILE A 31 2.39 7.20 3.67
C ILE A 31 3.36 7.60 2.58
N LEU A 32 3.96 6.59 1.96
CA LEU A 32 4.74 6.74 0.74
C LEU A 32 3.98 6.14 -0.44
N ILE A 33 4.15 6.75 -1.61
CA ILE A 33 3.69 6.18 -2.87
C ILE A 33 4.88 6.02 -3.81
N ASP A 34 4.90 4.90 -4.50
CA ASP A 34 5.86 4.63 -5.57
C ASP A 34 5.16 4.90 -6.90
N ILE A 35 5.79 5.69 -7.76
CA ILE A 35 5.30 6.02 -9.10
C ILE A 35 6.29 5.52 -10.16
N ASP A 36 5.77 5.11 -11.32
CA ASP A 36 6.58 4.77 -12.48
C ASP A 36 7.07 6.02 -13.24
N ASP A 37 7.89 5.80 -14.27
CA ASP A 37 8.46 6.84 -15.13
C ASP A 37 7.41 7.70 -15.87
N SER A 38 6.19 7.19 -16.01
CA SER A 38 5.04 7.87 -16.60
C SER A 38 4.15 8.59 -15.56
N GLY A 39 4.50 8.51 -14.28
CA GLY A 39 3.75 9.10 -13.17
C GLY A 39 2.54 8.28 -12.72
N ARG A 40 2.43 7.01 -13.14
CA ARG A 40 1.37 6.10 -12.68
C ARG A 40 1.77 5.44 -11.37
N LEU A 41 0.78 5.10 -10.55
CA LEU A 41 1.00 4.44 -9.27
C LEU A 41 1.56 3.01 -9.46
N ALA A 42 2.75 2.76 -8.93
CA ALA A 42 3.43 1.48 -8.90
C ALA A 42 3.25 0.76 -7.54
N GLY A 43 3.20 1.53 -6.44
CA GLY A 43 3.04 0.98 -5.10
C GLY A 43 2.62 2.00 -4.05
N VAL A 44 2.17 1.50 -2.90
CA VAL A 44 1.83 2.30 -1.71
C VAL A 44 2.45 1.63 -0.49
N LYS A 45 3.03 2.42 0.40
CA LYS A 45 3.60 1.95 1.66
C LYS A 45 3.04 2.76 2.82
N VAL A 46 2.52 2.06 3.83
CA VAL A 46 2.06 2.64 5.10
C VAL A 46 3.05 2.25 6.18
N LEU A 47 3.67 3.24 6.82
CA LEU A 47 4.56 3.07 7.96
C LEU A 47 3.79 3.05 9.27
N HIS A 48 4.38 2.47 10.31
CA HIS A 48 3.76 2.28 11.62
C HIS A 48 2.40 1.58 11.46
N ALA A 49 2.37 0.54 10.61
CA ALA A 49 1.14 -0.10 10.18
C ALA A 49 0.40 -0.75 11.36
N SER A 50 1.15 -1.29 12.33
CA SER A 50 0.62 -1.86 13.57
C SER A 50 -0.11 -0.86 14.46
N GLU A 51 0.23 0.44 14.38
CA GLU A 51 -0.42 1.52 15.15
C GLU A 51 -1.67 2.08 14.45
N LYS A 52 -1.73 1.93 13.12
CA LYS A 52 -2.76 2.54 12.26
C LYS A 52 -3.86 1.57 11.86
N ALA A 53 -3.56 0.28 11.91
CA ALA A 53 -4.51 -0.76 11.64
C ALA A 53 -4.44 -1.80 12.75
N ASN A 54 -5.62 -2.22 13.22
CA ASN A 54 -5.71 -3.52 13.87
C ASN A 54 -5.43 -4.54 12.76
N LEU A 55 -4.17 -4.94 12.59
CA LEU A 55 -3.71 -5.82 11.50
C LEU A 55 -4.57 -7.07 11.27
N PRO A 56 -5.19 -7.70 12.31
CA PRO A 56 -6.15 -8.79 12.08
C PRO A 56 -7.46 -8.38 11.38
N ASP A 57 -7.83 -7.09 11.36
CA ASP A 57 -9.07 -6.54 10.79
C ASP A 57 -8.83 -5.72 9.50
N LEU A 58 -7.64 -5.78 8.90
CA LEU A 58 -7.28 -4.98 7.72
C LEU A 58 -8.04 -5.44 6.46
N LEU A 59 -9.32 -5.07 6.40
CA LEU A 59 -10.30 -5.51 5.39
C LEU A 59 -10.54 -4.48 4.28
N THR A 60 -10.09 -3.23 4.41
CA THR A 60 -10.33 -2.20 3.37
C THR A 60 -9.32 -1.04 3.44
N LEU A 61 -8.41 -0.94 2.47
CA LEU A 61 -7.68 0.30 2.18
C LEU A 61 -8.34 0.99 0.98
N THR A 62 -8.99 2.14 1.20
CA THR A 62 -9.61 2.93 0.12
C THR A 62 -8.69 4.06 -0.31
N LEU A 63 -8.00 3.89 -1.44
CA LEU A 63 -7.21 4.94 -2.09
C LEU A 63 -8.12 5.74 -3.04
N LYS A 64 -8.47 6.96 -2.66
CA LYS A 64 -9.19 7.90 -3.55
C LYS A 64 -8.19 8.78 -4.30
N LEU A 65 -7.83 8.36 -5.51
CA LEU A 65 -7.03 9.14 -6.44
C LEU A 65 -7.99 9.92 -7.36
N PHE A 66 -8.02 11.25 -7.30
CA PHE A 66 -8.89 12.10 -8.14
C PHE A 66 -8.61 11.94 -9.65
N PRO A 67 -9.47 12.44 -10.57
CA PRO A 67 -10.93 12.42 -10.63
C PRO A 67 -11.47 11.34 -11.61
N GLU A 68 -10.62 10.57 -12.28
CA GLU A 68 -11.01 9.40 -13.09
C GLU A 68 -10.92 8.09 -12.29
N ALA A 69 -11.22 8.17 -10.99
CA ALA A 69 -10.97 7.11 -10.02
C ALA A 69 -11.79 5.84 -10.32
N LYS A 70 -11.11 4.72 -10.58
CA LYS A 70 -11.69 3.41 -10.31
C LYS A 70 -11.50 3.11 -8.82
N GLU A 71 -12.61 2.90 -8.12
CA GLU A 71 -12.57 2.37 -6.77
C GLU A 71 -12.13 0.90 -6.82
N PHE A 72 -11.15 0.53 -6.00
CA PHE A 72 -10.74 -0.86 -5.83
C PHE A 72 -10.75 -1.19 -4.34
N SER A 73 -11.54 -2.21 -3.98
CA SER A 73 -11.54 -2.80 -2.65
C SER A 73 -10.76 -4.10 -2.72
N VAL A 74 -9.77 -4.27 -1.85
CA VAL A 74 -8.96 -5.49 -1.77
C VAL A 74 -9.22 -6.17 -0.43
N GLN A 75 -9.62 -7.44 -0.48
CA GLN A 75 -9.73 -8.31 0.69
C GLN A 75 -8.45 -9.13 0.81
N ILE A 76 -7.78 -9.06 1.95
CA ILE A 76 -6.59 -9.85 2.24
C ILE A 76 -7.00 -11.05 3.10
N PRO A 77 -6.93 -12.29 2.60
CA PRO A 77 -7.17 -13.46 3.43
C PRO A 77 -5.93 -13.76 4.29
N ASN A 78 -6.14 -13.83 5.61
CA ASN A 78 -5.26 -14.44 6.63
C ASN A 78 -3.76 -14.06 6.57
N LEU A 79 -3.36 -13.06 7.37
CA LEU A 79 -1.99 -13.05 7.91
C LEU A 79 -1.90 -14.11 9.00
N ILE A 80 -1.37 -15.29 8.68
CA ILE A 80 -0.90 -16.23 9.70
C ILE A 80 0.56 -15.92 9.96
N ASP A 81 0.86 -15.53 11.20
CA ASP A 81 2.20 -15.31 11.73
C ASP A 81 3.15 -16.49 11.42
N VAL A 82 4.32 -16.20 10.85
CA VAL A 82 5.54 -17.02 10.92
C VAL A 82 6.71 -16.12 11.25
#